data_AF-A0A7V9TLP8-F1
#
_entry.id   AF-A0A7V9TLP8-F1
#
_cell.length_a   1.000
_cell.length_b   1.000
_cell.length_c   1.000
_cell.angle_alpha   90.00
_cell.angle_beta   90.00
_cell.angle_gamma   90.00
#
_symmetry.space_group_name_H-M   'P 1'
#
loop_
_entity.id
_entity.type
_entity.pdbx_description
1 polymer ?
#
loop_
_entity_poly.entity_id
_entity_poly.type
_entity_poly.pdbx_seq_one_letter_code
_entity_poly.pdbx_strand_id
1 'polypeptide(L)'
;MVPDNTRQGAHASIAAIGFALAAYTIGVERGFISRSDAVERTLTTLRFFRESEQSDAPDSTGYKGFYYHFLHMDTGRRAWKCELSTIDSTYLLAGALAAGTYFDGDAEEEREIREIAAELYERADWDWALNGGDTVSMGWKPERGFLRYRWEGYNEGLILYVLALGSPTHPVPARSYRAQTRT
;
A
#
# COMPACT_ATOMS: atom_id res chain seq x y z
N MET A 1 -5.34 9.30 -7.22
CA MET A 1 -5.99 9.19 -5.89
C MET A 1 -7.44 8.73 -6.03
N VAL A 2 -7.99 8.03 -5.03
CA VAL A 2 -9.36 7.50 -5.04
C VAL A 2 -10.05 7.91 -3.73
N PRO A 3 -11.19 8.62 -3.78
CA PRO A 3 -11.89 9.04 -2.57
C PRO A 3 -12.46 7.81 -1.84
N ASP A 4 -12.44 7.86 -0.51
CA ASP A 4 -12.98 6.81 0.36
C ASP A 4 -14.47 6.52 0.10
N ASN A 5 -15.23 7.56 -0.24
CA ASN A 5 -16.66 7.45 -0.53
C ASN A 5 -17.12 8.56 -1.48
N THR A 6 -18.40 8.52 -1.87
CA THR A 6 -18.98 9.42 -2.88
C THR A 6 -19.38 10.80 -2.35
N ARG A 7 -19.15 11.10 -1.06
CA ARG A 7 -19.46 12.43 -0.52
C ARG A 7 -18.44 13.45 -1.03
N GLN A 8 -18.92 14.64 -1.33
CA GLN A 8 -18.06 15.76 -1.72
C GLN A 8 -17.04 16.06 -0.61
N GLY A 9 -15.77 16.19 -0.99
CA GLY A 9 -14.68 16.47 -0.06
C GLY A 9 -14.16 15.26 0.72
N ALA A 10 -14.57 14.03 0.36
CA ALA A 10 -13.98 12.82 0.93
C ALA A 10 -12.47 12.76 0.69
N HIS A 11 -11.72 12.35 1.71
CA HIS A 11 -10.29 12.08 1.61
C HIS A 11 -10.03 10.80 0.81
N ALA A 12 -8.81 10.63 0.33
CA ALA A 12 -8.40 9.42 -0.34
C ALA A 12 -8.24 8.26 0.67
N SER A 13 -8.62 7.05 0.27
CA SER A 13 -8.27 5.81 0.98
C SER A 13 -7.18 5.07 0.22
N ILE A 14 -6.05 4.74 0.87
CA ILE A 14 -4.95 4.04 0.19
C ILE A 14 -5.30 2.60 -0.19
N ALA A 15 -6.18 1.93 0.58
CA ALA A 15 -6.70 0.62 0.21
C ALA A 15 -7.55 0.71 -1.07
N ALA A 16 -8.43 1.70 -1.16
CA ALA A 16 -9.24 1.95 -2.36
C ALA A 16 -8.36 2.26 -3.58
N ILE A 17 -7.23 2.95 -3.39
CA ILE A 17 -6.25 3.17 -4.45
C ILE A 17 -5.63 1.84 -4.91
N GLY A 18 -5.22 0.97 -3.99
CA GLY A 18 -4.75 -0.38 -4.33
C GLY A 18 -5.76 -1.17 -5.16
N PHE A 19 -7.04 -1.16 -4.76
CA PHE A 19 -8.10 -1.80 -5.54
C PHE A 19 -8.30 -1.16 -6.91
N ALA A 20 -8.18 0.16 -7.03
CA ALA A 20 -8.29 0.84 -8.33
C ALA A 20 -7.16 0.46 -9.29
N LEU A 21 -5.92 0.31 -8.81
CA LEU A 21 -4.80 -0.15 -9.63
C LEU A 21 -5.08 -1.53 -10.26
N ALA A 22 -5.64 -2.46 -9.48
CA ALA A 22 -6.11 -3.74 -10.00
C ALA A 22 -7.35 -3.59 -10.91
N ALA A 23 -8.27 -2.69 -10.59
CA ALA A 23 -9.46 -2.46 -11.41
C ALA A 23 -9.14 -1.89 -12.79
N TYR A 24 -8.07 -1.10 -12.93
CA TYR A 24 -7.65 -0.58 -14.24
C TYR A 24 -7.24 -1.70 -15.19
N THR A 25 -6.55 -2.74 -14.72
CA THR A 25 -6.17 -3.90 -15.57
C THR A 25 -7.42 -4.64 -16.05
N ILE A 26 -8.41 -4.84 -15.18
CA ILE A 26 -9.70 -5.41 -15.52
C ILE A 26 -10.44 -4.52 -16.54
N GLY A 27 -10.39 -3.21 -16.35
CA GLY A 27 -11.00 -2.24 -17.26
C GLY A 27 -10.44 -2.31 -18.67
N VAL A 28 -9.13 -2.53 -18.82
CA VAL A 28 -8.48 -2.75 -20.12
C VAL A 28 -9.01 -4.03 -20.77
N GLU A 29 -8.98 -5.16 -20.04
CA GLU A 29 -9.46 -6.46 -20.54
C GLU A 29 -10.94 -6.44 -20.94
N ARG A 30 -11.74 -5.59 -20.30
CA ARG A 30 -13.17 -5.44 -20.59
C ARG A 30 -13.49 -4.34 -21.60
N GLY A 31 -12.49 -3.60 -22.07
CA GLY A 31 -12.67 -2.49 -23.00
C GLY A 31 -13.41 -1.29 -22.42
N PHE A 32 -13.41 -1.12 -21.09
CA PHE A 32 -14.02 0.04 -20.41
C PHE A 32 -13.10 1.26 -20.43
N ILE A 33 -11.79 1.03 -20.54
CA ILE A 33 -10.74 2.04 -20.64
C ILE A 33 -9.69 1.54 -21.62
N SER A 34 -9.05 2.44 -22.36
CA SER A 34 -7.92 2.05 -23.21
C SER A 34 -6.71 1.66 -22.37
N ARG A 35 -5.82 0.82 -22.92
CA ARG A 35 -4.57 0.45 -22.23
C ARG A 35 -3.71 1.68 -21.91
N SER A 36 -3.61 2.63 -22.85
CA SER A 36 -2.85 3.87 -22.66
C SER A 36 -3.41 4.73 -21.53
N ASP A 37 -4.74 4.91 -21.45
CA ASP A 37 -5.34 5.70 -20.36
C ASP A 37 -5.16 5.00 -19.00
N ALA A 38 -5.18 3.66 -18.98
CA ALA A 38 -4.94 2.88 -17.77
C ALA A 38 -3.47 2.99 -17.31
N VAL A 39 -2.51 2.95 -18.24
CA VAL A 39 -1.08 3.19 -17.98
C VAL A 39 -0.86 4.58 -17.40
N GLU A 40 -1.45 5.62 -18.01
CA GLU A 40 -1.32 7.01 -17.54
C GLU A 40 -1.83 7.18 -16.10
N ARG A 41 -3.01 6.64 -15.79
CA ARG A 41 -3.61 6.70 -14.44
C ARG A 41 -2.79 5.93 -13.41
N THR A 42 -2.25 4.78 -13.81
CA THR A 42 -1.38 3.94 -12.98
C THR A 42 -0.09 4.68 -12.66
N LEU A 43 0.63 5.17 -13.67
CA LEU A 43 1.87 5.93 -13.47
C LEU A 43 1.67 7.18 -12.64
N THR A 44 0.62 7.95 -12.90
CA THR A 44 0.32 9.16 -12.11
C THR A 44 0.20 8.83 -10.62
N THR A 45 -0.43 7.69 -10.30
CA THR A 45 -0.60 7.23 -8.91
C THR A 45 0.71 6.70 -8.33
N LEU A 46 1.43 5.86 -9.07
CA LEU A 46 2.67 5.23 -8.60
C LEU A 46 3.79 6.26 -8.40
N ARG A 47 3.97 7.20 -9.35
CA ARG A 47 4.94 8.30 -9.24
C ARG A 47 4.68 9.16 -8.02
N PHE A 48 3.41 9.49 -7.74
CA PHE A 48 3.04 10.19 -6.50
C PHE A 48 3.55 9.44 -5.27
N PHE A 49 3.27 8.14 -5.12
CA PHE A 49 3.72 7.39 -3.94
C PHE A 49 5.24 7.22 -3.86
N ARG A 50 5.92 7.06 -5.01
CA ARG A 50 7.38 7.00 -5.10
C ARG A 50 8.01 8.27 -4.54
N GLU A 51 7.50 9.42 -4.97
CA GLU A 51 8.03 10.76 -4.69
C GLU A 51 7.46 11.39 -3.40
N SER A 52 6.41 10.80 -2.84
CA SER A 52 5.77 11.31 -1.63
C SER A 52 6.68 11.27 -0.39
N GLU A 53 6.39 12.17 0.55
CA GLU A 53 7.18 12.28 1.77
C GLU A 53 7.11 11.00 2.63
N GLN A 54 8.30 10.47 2.94
CA GLN A 54 8.51 9.33 3.85
C GLN A 54 9.30 9.78 5.07
N SER A 55 8.60 10.19 6.12
CA SER A 55 9.20 10.75 7.34
C SER A 55 8.30 10.51 8.56
N ASP A 56 8.84 10.68 9.76
CA ASP A 56 8.08 10.63 11.00
C ASP A 56 7.29 11.93 11.27
N ALA A 57 7.28 12.88 10.32
CA ALA A 57 6.51 14.10 10.43
C ALA A 57 5.00 13.79 10.59
N PRO A 58 4.27 14.56 11.42
CA PRO A 58 2.86 14.28 11.70
C PRO A 58 1.92 14.28 10.48
N ASP A 59 2.29 14.97 9.39
CA ASP A 59 1.50 15.13 8.18
C ASP A 59 2.16 14.55 6.92
N SER A 60 3.23 13.76 7.04
CA SER A 60 3.84 13.04 5.92
C SER A 60 2.84 12.10 5.23
N THR A 61 3.14 11.69 3.99
CA THR A 61 2.30 10.73 3.26
C THR A 61 2.48 9.31 3.81
N GLY A 62 3.68 9.00 4.29
CA GLY A 62 3.97 7.72 4.92
C GLY A 62 5.27 7.75 5.72
N TYR A 63 5.59 6.60 6.29
CA TYR A 63 6.80 6.38 7.07
C TYR A 63 7.21 4.91 6.96
N LYS A 64 8.52 4.63 6.89
CA LYS A 64 9.06 3.25 6.83
C LYS A 64 8.48 2.41 5.68
N GLY A 65 8.15 3.05 4.56
CA GLY A 65 7.58 2.39 3.38
C GLY A 65 6.11 2.03 3.50
N PHE A 66 5.45 2.40 4.60
CA PHE A 66 4.01 2.28 4.79
C PHE A 66 3.36 3.66 4.70
N TYR A 67 2.05 3.68 4.51
CA TYR A 67 1.27 4.89 4.23
C TYR A 67 0.11 5.07 5.22
N TYR A 68 -0.30 6.32 5.41
CA TYR A 68 -1.46 6.65 6.24
C TYR A 68 -2.76 6.23 5.56
N HIS A 69 -3.67 5.67 6.35
CA HIS A 69 -4.97 5.15 5.91
C HIS A 69 -5.69 6.14 4.97
N PHE A 70 -5.76 7.39 5.42
CA PHE A 70 -6.40 8.47 4.68
C PHE A 70 -5.43 9.60 4.35
N LEU A 71 -5.50 10.07 3.11
CA LEU A 71 -4.71 11.18 2.60
C LEU A 71 -5.62 12.29 2.05
N HIS A 72 -5.22 13.54 2.21
CA HIS A 72 -5.85 14.65 1.51
C HIS A 72 -5.72 14.46 -0.01
N MET A 73 -6.83 14.56 -0.75
CA MET A 73 -6.85 14.33 -2.20
C MET A 73 -5.89 15.26 -2.96
N ASP A 74 -5.78 16.51 -2.52
CA ASP A 74 -5.05 17.55 -3.26
C ASP A 74 -3.56 17.58 -2.93
N THR A 75 -3.20 17.20 -1.70
CA THR A 75 -1.82 17.34 -1.18
C THR A 75 -1.12 16.02 -0.92
N GLY A 76 -1.87 14.92 -0.79
CA GLY A 76 -1.31 13.63 -0.42
C GLY A 76 -0.83 13.55 1.03
N ARG A 77 -1.08 14.56 1.87
CA ARG A 77 -0.71 14.56 3.29
C ARG A 77 -1.69 13.75 4.12
N ARG A 78 -1.23 13.20 5.24
CA ARG A 78 -2.07 12.47 6.20
C ARG A 78 -3.31 13.28 6.61
N ALA A 79 -4.48 12.66 6.49
CA ALA A 79 -5.75 13.23 6.92
C ALA A 79 -6.19 12.72 8.31
N TRP A 80 -7.02 13.50 9.01
CA TRP A 80 -7.68 13.14 10.28
C TRP A 80 -6.80 12.58 11.40
N LYS A 81 -5.49 12.81 11.37
CA LYS A 81 -4.53 12.14 12.28
C LYS A 81 -4.75 10.62 12.30
N CYS A 82 -5.12 10.03 11.16
CA CYS A 82 -5.32 8.59 11.02
C CYS A 82 -4.00 7.84 11.28
N GLU A 83 -4.07 6.54 11.51
CA GLU A 83 -2.90 5.70 11.61
C GLU A 83 -2.23 5.49 10.26
N LEU A 84 -0.92 5.29 10.32
CA LEU A 84 -0.20 4.55 9.30
C LEU A 84 -0.69 3.10 9.38
N SER A 85 -1.38 2.66 8.34
CA SER A 85 -2.14 1.41 8.32
C SER A 85 -1.35 0.35 7.57
N THR A 86 -0.98 -0.72 8.26
CA THR A 86 -0.18 -1.80 7.66
C THR A 86 -1.00 -2.60 6.66
N ILE A 87 -2.30 -2.81 6.90
CA ILE A 87 -3.16 -3.54 5.97
C ILE A 87 -3.53 -2.71 4.74
N ASP A 88 -3.82 -1.42 4.90
CA ASP A 88 -4.20 -0.60 3.73
C ASP A 88 -2.99 -0.32 2.84
N SER A 89 -1.80 -0.19 3.45
CA SER A 89 -0.53 -0.20 2.70
C SER A 89 -0.33 -1.52 1.97
N THR A 90 -0.65 -2.65 2.60
CA THR A 90 -0.57 -3.97 1.95
C THR A 90 -1.47 -4.03 0.71
N TYR A 91 -2.70 -3.52 0.78
CA TYR A 91 -3.60 -3.47 -0.38
C TYR A 91 -3.09 -2.54 -1.48
N LEU A 92 -2.53 -1.39 -1.11
CA LEU A 92 -1.88 -0.49 -2.07
C LEU A 92 -0.73 -1.21 -2.81
N LEU A 93 0.16 -1.88 -2.06
CA LEU A 93 1.30 -2.61 -2.62
C LEU A 93 0.85 -3.78 -3.49
N ALA A 94 -0.16 -4.55 -3.05
CA ALA A 94 -0.73 -5.63 -3.85
C ALA A 94 -1.30 -5.12 -5.18
N GLY A 95 -2.00 -3.98 -5.16
CA GLY A 95 -2.50 -3.31 -6.36
C GLY A 95 -1.38 -2.84 -7.29
N ALA A 96 -0.32 -2.25 -6.74
CA ALA A 96 0.86 -1.82 -7.50
C ALA A 96 1.57 -3.01 -8.16
N LEU A 97 1.80 -4.10 -7.42
CA LEU A 97 2.41 -5.33 -7.94
C LEU A 97 1.54 -6.00 -9.01
N ALA A 98 0.21 -6.01 -8.82
CA ALA A 98 -0.71 -6.51 -9.84
C ALA A 98 -0.64 -5.69 -11.13
N ALA A 99 -0.59 -4.36 -11.02
CA ALA A 99 -0.41 -3.47 -12.17
C ALA A 99 0.95 -3.69 -12.85
N GLY A 100 2.05 -3.78 -12.10
CA GLY A 100 3.37 -4.10 -12.63
C GLY A 100 3.43 -5.47 -13.31
N THR A 101 2.71 -6.46 -12.81
CA THR A 101 2.65 -7.77 -13.46
C THR A 101 1.85 -7.73 -14.77
N TYR A 102 0.82 -6.90 -14.86
CA TYR A 102 -0.08 -6.82 -16.01
C TYR A 102 0.43 -5.91 -17.14
N PHE A 103 1.05 -4.79 -16.79
CA PHE A 103 1.68 -3.87 -17.74
C PHE A 103 3.11 -4.35 -18.02
N ASP A 104 3.22 -5.36 -18.89
CA ASP A 104 4.43 -6.12 -19.22
C ASP A 104 5.06 -5.75 -20.58
N GLY A 105 4.54 -4.74 -21.28
CA GLY A 105 5.05 -4.30 -22.57
C GLY A 105 6.45 -3.68 -22.51
N ASP A 106 7.06 -3.53 -23.69
CA ASP A 106 8.41 -2.96 -23.88
C ASP A 106 8.45 -1.43 -23.82
N ALA A 107 7.28 -0.78 -23.84
CA ALA A 107 7.16 0.67 -23.72
C ALA A 107 7.78 1.18 -22.41
N GLU A 108 8.40 2.36 -22.46
CA GLU A 108 9.09 2.97 -21.32
C GLU A 108 8.14 3.16 -20.12
N GLU A 109 6.90 3.56 -20.39
CA GLU A 109 5.88 3.78 -19.38
C GLU A 109 5.51 2.50 -18.63
N GLU A 110 5.35 1.38 -19.34
CA GLU A 110 5.03 0.10 -18.70
C GLU A 110 6.23 -0.46 -17.93
N ARG A 111 7.45 -0.26 -18.44
CA ARG A 111 8.69 -0.56 -17.70
C ARG A 111 8.76 0.23 -16.38
N GLU A 112 8.46 1.52 -16.42
CA GLU A 112 8.46 2.35 -15.22
C GLU A 112 7.39 1.89 -14.22
N ILE A 113 6.20 1.46 -14.65
CA ILE A 113 5.20 0.88 -13.72
C ILE A 113 5.80 -0.30 -12.95
N ARG A 114 6.51 -1.20 -13.63
CA ARG A 114 7.15 -2.37 -13.01
C ARG A 114 8.22 -1.97 -12.00
N GLU A 115 9.06 -1.02 -12.39
CA GLU A 115 10.15 -0.51 -11.56
C GLU A 115 9.61 0.16 -10.29
N ILE A 116 8.61 1.05 -10.41
CA ILE A 116 8.03 1.71 -9.24
C ILE A 116 7.28 0.70 -8.35
N ALA A 117 6.52 -0.23 -8.94
CA ALA A 117 5.80 -1.23 -8.15
C ALA A 117 6.76 -2.08 -7.29
N ALA A 118 7.88 -2.51 -7.87
CA ALA A 118 8.93 -3.21 -7.14
C ALA A 118 9.55 -2.31 -6.05
N GLU A 119 9.93 -1.07 -6.39
CA GLU A 119 10.53 -0.12 -5.45
C GLU A 119 9.63 0.13 -4.23
N LEU A 120 8.33 0.34 -4.44
CA LEU A 120 7.38 0.56 -3.36
C LEU A 120 7.23 -0.66 -2.45
N TYR A 121 7.22 -1.86 -3.03
CA TYR A 121 7.15 -3.11 -2.26
C TYR A 121 8.43 -3.36 -1.45
N GLU A 122 9.59 -3.12 -2.06
CA GLU A 122 10.91 -3.27 -1.43
C GLU A 122 11.15 -2.23 -0.32
N ARG A 123 10.50 -1.07 -0.40
CA ARG A 123 10.60 0.00 0.60
C ARG A 123 9.90 -0.35 1.92
N ALA A 124 8.90 -1.23 1.91
CA ALA A 124 8.09 -1.55 3.08
C ALA A 124 8.89 -2.33 4.15
N ASP A 125 9.14 -1.70 5.30
CA ASP A 125 9.96 -2.26 6.38
C ASP A 125 9.11 -3.18 7.30
N TRP A 126 8.84 -4.41 6.85
CA TRP A 126 7.96 -5.32 7.60
C TRP A 126 8.53 -5.77 8.95
N ASP A 127 9.85 -5.81 9.10
CA ASP A 127 10.51 -6.05 10.38
C ASP A 127 10.23 -4.92 11.38
N TRP A 128 10.32 -3.66 10.93
CA TRP A 128 9.88 -2.52 11.75
C TRP A 128 8.41 -2.65 12.16
N ALA A 129 7.53 -3.08 11.25
CA ALA A 129 6.10 -3.23 11.52
C ALA A 129 5.78 -4.32 12.56
N LEU A 130 6.71 -5.24 12.86
CA LEU A 130 6.58 -6.18 13.99
C LEU A 130 6.66 -5.48 15.34
N ASN A 131 7.32 -4.32 15.45
CA ASN A 131 7.54 -3.65 16.73
C ASN A 131 8.11 -4.63 17.80
N GLY A 132 9.07 -5.47 17.40
CA GLY A 132 9.72 -6.46 18.25
C GLY A 132 8.86 -7.67 18.70
N GLY A 133 7.60 -7.77 18.28
CA GLY A 133 6.74 -8.92 18.58
C GLY A 133 6.69 -9.95 17.44
N ASP A 134 5.85 -10.98 17.60
CA ASP A 134 5.77 -12.07 16.61
C ASP A 134 4.78 -11.79 15.46
N THR A 135 3.75 -10.98 15.68
CA THR A 135 2.72 -10.62 14.68
C THR A 135 2.91 -9.20 14.15
N VAL A 136 2.34 -8.79 13.02
CA VAL A 136 2.49 -7.40 12.55
C VAL A 136 1.52 -6.48 13.30
N SER A 137 1.97 -5.29 13.72
CA SER A 137 1.10 -4.27 14.32
C SER A 137 0.05 -3.80 13.30
N MET A 138 -1.18 -3.53 13.76
CA MET A 138 -2.22 -2.97 12.88
C MET A 138 -1.88 -1.58 12.36
N GLY A 139 -1.04 -0.83 13.08
CA GLY A 139 -0.59 0.46 12.60
C GLY A 139 0.32 1.20 13.56
N TRP A 140 0.61 2.44 13.21
CA TRP A 140 1.47 3.35 13.94
C TRP A 140 0.97 4.80 13.84
N LYS A 141 1.30 5.63 14.82
CA LYS A 141 1.02 7.08 14.82
C LYS A 141 2.25 7.85 15.33
N PRO A 142 2.65 8.97 14.69
CA PRO A 142 3.71 9.85 15.18
C PRO A 142 3.53 10.27 16.63
N GLU A 143 2.29 10.46 17.05
CA GLU A 143 1.97 10.99 18.37
C GLU A 143 2.16 9.98 19.51
N ARG A 144 2.12 8.67 19.22
CA ARG A 144 2.04 7.64 20.28
C ARG A 144 2.72 6.30 19.96
N GLY A 145 3.34 6.17 18.79
CA GLY A 145 3.94 4.92 18.35
C GLY A 145 2.92 3.91 17.83
N PHE A 146 3.27 2.63 17.97
CA PHE A 146 2.46 1.51 17.47
C PHE A 146 1.12 1.38 18.19
N LEU A 147 0.11 0.92 17.44
CA LEU A 147 -1.18 0.59 18.00
C LEU A 147 -1.09 -0.66 18.90
N ARG A 148 -2.02 -0.78 19.85
CA ARG A 148 -2.13 -1.95 20.73
C ARG A 148 -2.48 -3.23 19.97
N TYR A 149 -3.31 -3.11 18.93
CA TYR A 149 -3.84 -4.25 18.19
C TYR A 149 -2.86 -4.72 17.12
N ARG A 150 -2.88 -6.02 16.85
CA ARG A 150 -1.97 -6.73 15.96
C ARG A 150 -2.76 -7.68 15.07
N TRP A 151 -2.22 -7.99 13.90
CA TRP A 151 -2.85 -8.90 12.93
C TRP A 151 -2.70 -10.36 13.38
N GLU A 152 -3.72 -10.87 14.06
CA GLU A 152 -3.79 -12.22 14.64
C GLU A 152 -5.09 -12.92 14.26
N GLY A 153 -5.05 -14.24 14.07
CA GLY A 153 -6.21 -15.05 13.69
C GLY A 153 -6.65 -14.87 12.23
N TYR A 154 -7.74 -15.54 11.87
CA TYR A 154 -8.33 -15.46 10.53
C TYR A 154 -9.13 -14.16 10.37
N ASN A 155 -8.60 -13.26 9.55
CA ASN A 155 -9.17 -11.95 9.21
C ASN A 155 -8.66 -11.52 7.82
N GLU A 156 -8.87 -10.27 7.45
CA GLU A 156 -8.44 -9.68 6.18
C GLU A 156 -6.91 -9.60 6.00
N GLY A 157 -6.14 -9.79 7.07
CA GLY A 157 -4.68 -9.66 7.12
C GLY A 157 -3.88 -10.83 6.52
N LEU A 158 -4.51 -11.83 5.89
CA LEU A 158 -3.77 -12.95 5.32
C LEU A 158 -2.76 -12.50 4.24
N ILE A 159 -3.17 -11.62 3.33
CA ILE A 159 -2.31 -11.10 2.26
C ILE A 159 -1.12 -10.30 2.80
N LEU A 160 -1.30 -9.65 3.96
CA LEU A 160 -0.22 -8.94 4.65
C LEU A 160 0.93 -9.88 4.99
N TYR A 161 0.64 -11.06 5.52
CA TYR A 161 1.70 -12.03 5.83
C TYR A 161 2.32 -12.64 4.57
N VAL A 162 1.57 -12.82 3.49
CA VAL A 162 2.13 -13.28 2.21
C VAL A 162 3.17 -12.29 1.69
N LEU A 163 2.82 -11.00 1.64
CA LEU A 163 3.74 -9.96 1.19
C LEU A 163 4.90 -9.74 2.17
N ALA A 164 4.65 -9.77 3.48
CA ALA A 164 5.69 -9.58 4.48
C ALA A 164 6.72 -10.73 4.48
N LEU A 165 6.30 -11.97 4.25
CA LEU A 165 7.22 -13.12 4.14
C LEU A 165 7.97 -13.11 2.80
N GLY A 166 7.33 -12.62 1.74
CA GLY A 166 7.91 -12.54 0.40
C GLY A 166 8.86 -11.36 0.20
N SER A 167 8.95 -10.43 1.16
CA SER A 167 9.74 -9.21 0.99
C SER A 167 11.22 -9.54 0.81
N PRO A 168 11.87 -9.07 -0.27
CA PRO A 168 13.28 -9.35 -0.51
C PRO A 168 14.23 -8.50 0.35
N THR A 169 13.73 -7.42 0.96
CA THR A 169 14.53 -6.41 1.69
C THR A 169 14.29 -6.43 3.19
N HIS A 170 13.04 -6.52 3.63
CA HIS A 170 12.64 -6.43 5.03
C HIS A 170 11.66 -7.54 5.44
N PRO A 171 11.97 -8.83 5.22
CA PRO A 171 11.03 -9.91 5.49
C PRO A 171 10.73 -10.10 6.98
N VAL A 172 9.48 -10.46 7.30
CA VAL A 172 9.17 -11.03 8.62
C VAL A 172 9.66 -12.48 8.69
N PRO A 173 10.03 -12.99 9.88
CA PRO A 173 10.46 -14.36 10.04
C PRO A 173 9.28 -15.34 9.90
N ALA A 174 9.55 -16.57 9.44
CA ALA A 174 8.51 -17.60 9.26
C ALA A 174 7.67 -17.90 10.53
N ARG A 175 8.21 -17.60 11.72
CA ARG A 175 7.46 -17.71 12.99
C ARG A 175 6.26 -16.77 13.04
N SER A 176 6.29 -15.65 12.34
CA SER A 176 5.22 -14.65 12.34
C SER A 176 3.92 -15.18 11.73
N TYR A 177 4.02 -15.96 10.64
CA TYR A 177 2.85 -16.65 10.08
C TYR A 177 2.25 -17.66 11.06
N ARG A 178 3.11 -18.48 11.68
CA ARG A 178 2.66 -19.45 12.70
C ARG A 178 2.01 -18.76 13.89
N ALA A 179 2.52 -17.60 14.31
CA ALA A 179 1.96 -16.82 15.39
C ALA A 179 0.58 -16.26 15.01
N GLN A 180 0.39 -15.81 13.77
CA GLN A 180 -0.90 -15.34 13.28
C GLN A 180 -1.95 -16.47 13.23
N THR A 181 -1.58 -17.71 12.89
CA THR A 181 -2.52 -18.84 12.78
C THR A 181 -2.78 -19.60 14.09
N ARG A 182 -2.35 -19.09 15.26
CA ARG A 182 -2.43 -19.82 16.54
C ARG A 182 -3.82 -19.88 17.20
N THR A 183 -4.84 -19.29 16.56
CA THR A 183 -6.22 -19.24 17.07
C THR A 183 -6.99 -20.52 16.78
#